data_AF-A0A4R1APZ1-F1
#
_entry.id   AF-A0A4R1APZ1-F1
#
_cell.length_a   1.000
_cell.length_b   1.000
_cell.length_c   1.000
_cell.angle_alpha   90.00
_cell.angle_beta   90.00
_cell.angle_gamma   90.00
#
_symmetry.space_group_name_H-M   'P 1'
#
loop_
_entity.id
_entity.type
_entity.pdbx_description
1 polymer ?
#
loop_
_entity_poly.entity_id
_entity_poly.type
_entity_poly.pdbx_seq_one_letter_code
_entity_poly.pdbx_strand_id
1 'polypeptide(L)'
;MPSPERLRGPVVALVVTGVLLVGIGAWAFVARSTLPLSLDGTVTSVEVRHEKHPGVDDVWMVALDDGPPRHLDRRVARLLEPGDEVRKDRWSGTVQVAGTTHDVGLSRDARVFLGLSPLLVLATAGLGVLATRRPRRPARADPVTG
;
A
#
# COMPACT_ATOMS: atom_id res chain seq x y z
N MET A 1 39.51 6.99 3.53
CA MET A 1 38.13 7.43 3.86
C MET A 1 37.61 8.26 2.70
N PRO A 2 36.44 7.94 2.12
CA PRO A 2 35.87 8.70 1.01
C PRO A 2 35.56 10.15 1.45
N SER A 3 35.75 11.11 0.55
CA SER A 3 35.34 12.50 0.78
C SER A 3 33.81 12.60 0.88
N PRO A 4 33.25 13.52 1.69
CA PRO A 4 31.80 13.66 1.85
C PRO A 4 31.07 13.93 0.52
N GLU A 5 31.75 14.53 -0.45
CA GLU A 5 31.23 14.73 -1.80
C GLU A 5 31.02 13.42 -2.58
N ARG A 6 31.85 12.40 -2.35
CA ARG A 6 31.70 11.07 -2.97
C ARG A 6 30.52 10.28 -2.41
N LEU A 7 30.04 10.61 -1.20
CA LEU A 7 28.93 9.91 -0.56
C LEU A 7 27.56 10.52 -0.90
N ARG A 8 27.50 11.75 -1.42
CA ARG A 8 26.23 12.43 -1.74
C ARG A 8 25.42 11.69 -2.81
N GLY A 9 26.07 11.30 -3.91
CA GLY A 9 25.41 10.56 -5.00
C GLY A 9 24.76 9.25 -4.53
N PRO A 10 25.52 8.33 -3.89
CA PRO A 10 24.97 7.10 -3.35
C PRO A 10 23.86 7.30 -2.31
N VAL A 11 24.00 8.29 -1.42
CA VAL A 11 22.96 8.61 -0.41
C VAL A 11 21.68 9.11 -1.08
N VAL A 12 21.79 10.01 -2.06
CA VAL A 12 20.61 10.48 -2.81
C VAL A 12 19.95 9.33 -3.56
N ALA A 13 20.74 8.48 -4.22
CA ALA A 13 20.21 7.30 -4.91
C ALA A 13 19.48 6.36 -3.95
N LEU A 14 20.02 6.13 -2.75
CA LEU A 14 19.39 5.31 -1.71
C LEU A 14 18.07 5.92 -1.23
N VAL A 15 18.03 7.22 -0.95
CA VAL A 15 16.81 7.92 -0.52
C VAL A 15 15.74 7.86 -1.60
N VAL A 16 16.10 8.17 -2.86
CA VAL A 16 15.18 8.09 -4.00
C VAL A 16 14.65 6.67 -4.17
N THR A 17 15.51 5.66 -4.07
CA THR A 17 15.12 4.25 -4.18
C THR A 17 14.15 3.87 -3.06
N GLY A 18 14.42 4.27 -1.81
CA GLY A 18 13.52 4.00 -0.70
C GLY A 18 12.15 4.67 -0.87
N VAL A 19 12.11 5.92 -1.34
CA VAL A 19 10.85 6.62 -1.65
C VAL A 19 10.07 5.88 -2.74
N LEU A 20 10.75 5.47 -3.82
CA LEU A 20 10.11 4.71 -4.90
C LEU A 20 9.55 3.38 -4.41
N LEU A 21 10.30 2.63 -3.58
CA LEU A 21 9.84 1.36 -3.02
C LEU A 21 8.62 1.53 -2.11
N VAL A 22 8.59 2.59 -1.29
CA VAL A 22 7.42 2.92 -0.47
C VAL A 22 6.23 3.26 -1.36
N GLY A 23 6.43 4.07 -2.40
CA GLY A 23 5.38 4.42 -3.37
C GLY A 23 4.80 3.21 -4.10
N ILE A 24 5.67 2.31 -4.60
CA ILE A 24 5.27 1.06 -5.26
C ILE A 24 4.52 0.17 -4.28
N GLY A 25 5.00 0.03 -3.05
CA GLY A 25 4.32 -0.73 -2.00
C GLY A 25 2.92 -0.19 -1.72
N ALA A 26 2.80 1.13 -1.51
CA ALA A 26 1.53 1.78 -1.26
C ALA A 26 0.56 1.58 -2.43
N TRP A 27 1.05 1.75 -3.66
CA TRP A 27 0.25 1.49 -4.86
C TRP A 27 -0.22 0.04 -4.94
N ALA A 28 0.63 -0.94 -4.62
CA ALA A 28 0.24 -2.35 -4.66
C ALA A 28 -0.93 -2.67 -3.71
N PHE A 29 -0.98 -2.04 -2.52
CA PHE A 29 -2.12 -2.20 -1.62
C PHE A 29 -3.38 -1.49 -2.13
N VAL A 30 -3.25 -0.30 -2.71
CA VAL A 30 -4.39 0.43 -3.31
C VAL A 30 -4.95 -0.35 -4.50
N ALA A 31 -4.09 -0.84 -5.38
CA ALA A 31 -4.43 -1.60 -6.59
C ALA A 31 -5.18 -2.90 -6.28
N ARG A 32 -4.98 -3.48 -5.08
CA ARG A 32 -5.67 -4.68 -4.60
C ARG A 32 -7.00 -4.39 -3.90
N SER A 33 -7.29 -3.13 -3.57
CA SER A 33 -8.60 -2.76 -2.99
C SER A 33 -9.69 -2.71 -4.06
N THR A 34 -10.95 -2.64 -3.64
CA THR A 34 -12.08 -2.49 -4.56
C THR A 34 -12.19 -1.08 -5.17
N LEU A 35 -11.49 -0.09 -4.62
CA LEU A 35 -11.56 1.31 -5.08
C LEU A 35 -11.21 1.49 -6.58
N PRO A 36 -10.07 1.00 -7.10
CA PRO A 36 -9.71 1.13 -8.52
C PRO A 36 -10.47 0.19 -9.46
N LEU A 37 -11.38 -0.66 -8.97
CA LEU A 37 -12.16 -1.57 -9.81
C LEU A 37 -13.43 -0.89 -10.32
N SER A 38 -13.80 -1.19 -11.56
CA SER A 38 -15.14 -0.93 -12.09
C SER A 38 -15.95 -2.22 -12.02
N LEU A 39 -17.23 -2.11 -11.67
CA LEU A 39 -18.19 -3.22 -11.63
C LEU A 39 -19.43 -2.76 -12.39
N ASP A 40 -19.92 -3.56 -13.33
CA ASP A 40 -21.14 -3.25 -14.08
C ASP A 40 -21.74 -4.57 -14.58
N GLY A 41 -22.76 -5.08 -13.91
CA GLY A 41 -23.40 -6.34 -14.28
C GLY A 41 -24.14 -7.03 -13.16
N THR A 42 -24.59 -8.25 -13.43
CA THR A 42 -25.34 -9.09 -12.49
C THR A 42 -24.41 -10.08 -11.81
N VAL A 43 -24.46 -10.16 -10.48
CA VAL A 43 -23.69 -11.14 -9.70
C VAL A 43 -24.17 -12.54 -10.03
N THR A 44 -23.28 -13.38 -10.56
CA THR A 44 -23.59 -14.79 -10.86
C THR A 44 -23.13 -15.72 -9.76
N SER A 45 -22.03 -15.39 -9.07
CA SER A 45 -21.57 -16.12 -7.89
C SER A 45 -20.63 -15.29 -7.02
N VAL A 46 -20.58 -15.67 -5.74
CA VAL A 46 -19.64 -15.14 -4.74
C VAL A 46 -18.92 -16.33 -4.11
N GLU A 47 -17.60 -16.42 -4.31
CA GLU A 47 -16.76 -17.51 -3.84
C GLU A 47 -15.79 -16.99 -2.77
N VAL A 48 -15.66 -17.73 -1.66
CA VAL A 48 -14.66 -17.46 -0.62
C VAL A 48 -13.56 -18.51 -0.71
N ARG A 49 -12.35 -18.08 -1.07
CA ARG A 49 -11.16 -18.91 -1.08
C ARG A 49 -10.38 -18.70 0.20
N HIS A 50 -10.38 -19.72 1.04
CA HIS A 50 -9.65 -19.69 2.30
C HIS A 50 -8.15 -19.83 2.03
N GLU A 51 -7.36 -18.86 2.48
CA GLU A 51 -5.90 -18.94 2.45
C GLU A 51 -5.36 -19.66 3.70
N LYS A 52 -4.04 -19.56 3.93
CA LYS A 52 -3.30 -20.22 5.01
C LYS A 52 -3.93 -20.02 6.40
N HIS A 53 -4.59 -18.89 6.64
CA HIS A 53 -5.31 -18.62 7.88
C HIS A 53 -6.79 -18.32 7.59
N PRO A 54 -7.68 -19.33 7.71
CA PRO A 54 -9.11 -19.17 7.45
C PRO A 54 -9.71 -18.04 8.29
N GLY A 55 -10.53 -17.20 7.67
CA GLY A 55 -11.22 -16.08 8.33
C GLY A 55 -10.39 -14.80 8.46
N VAL A 56 -9.07 -14.87 8.24
CA VAL A 56 -8.14 -13.73 8.30
C VAL A 56 -7.76 -13.29 6.90
N ASP A 57 -7.24 -14.22 6.10
CA ASP A 57 -6.63 -13.96 4.79
C ASP A 57 -7.53 -14.45 3.63
N ASP A 58 -8.84 -14.59 3.87
CA ASP A 58 -9.76 -15.12 2.85
C ASP A 58 -9.86 -14.17 1.65
N VAL A 59 -9.75 -14.76 0.45
CA VAL A 59 -9.89 -14.07 -0.83
C VAL A 59 -11.34 -14.19 -1.30
N TRP A 60 -11.99 -13.06 -1.55
CA TRP A 60 -13.37 -13.01 -2.01
C TRP A 60 -13.41 -12.77 -3.52
N MET A 61 -13.86 -13.77 -4.27
CA MET A 61 -13.99 -13.69 -5.72
C MET A 61 -15.47 -13.52 -6.09
N VAL A 62 -15.76 -12.58 -6.97
CA VAL A 62 -17.12 -12.35 -7.48
C VAL A 62 -17.12 -12.51 -8.98
N ALA A 63 -18.00 -13.40 -9.46
CA ALA A 63 -18.29 -13.53 -10.87
C ALA A 63 -19.48 -12.65 -11.22
N LEU A 64 -19.33 -11.89 -12.29
CA LEU A 64 -20.38 -11.10 -12.92
C LEU A 64 -20.65 -11.69 -14.30
N ASP A 65 -21.83 -11.43 -14.84
CA ASP A 65 -22.17 -11.81 -16.22
C ASP A 65 -21.33 -11.09 -17.29
N ASP A 66 -20.71 -9.96 -16.93
CA ASP A 66 -19.92 -9.11 -17.83
C ASP A 66 -18.49 -9.60 -18.11
N GLY A 67 -17.99 -10.62 -17.41
CA GLY A 67 -16.60 -11.01 -17.58
C GLY A 67 -16.03 -12.00 -16.54
N PRO A 68 -14.69 -12.09 -16.44
CA PRO A 68 -14.04 -13.04 -15.55
C PRO A 68 -14.23 -12.66 -14.07
N PRO A 69 -14.12 -13.64 -13.14
CA PRO A 69 -14.21 -13.37 -11.71
C PRO A 69 -13.19 -12.34 -11.23
N ARG A 70 -13.63 -11.42 -10.37
CA ARG A 70 -12.85 -10.30 -9.83
C ARG A 70 -12.63 -10.48 -8.34
N HIS A 71 -11.45 -10.14 -7.86
CA HIS A 71 -11.17 -10.09 -6.43
C HIS A 71 -11.80 -8.83 -5.82
N LEU A 72 -12.53 -8.97 -4.72
CA LEU A 72 -13.14 -7.88 -3.97
C LEU A 72 -12.71 -7.88 -2.51
N ASP A 73 -12.72 -6.70 -1.89
CA ASP A 73 -12.57 -6.57 -0.45
C ASP A 73 -13.76 -7.28 0.25
N ARG A 74 -13.47 -8.00 1.34
CA ARG A 74 -14.47 -8.71 2.17
C ARG A 74 -15.70 -7.87 2.50
N ARG A 75 -15.52 -6.56 2.75
CA ARG A 75 -16.63 -5.65 3.09
C ARG A 75 -17.59 -5.48 1.92
N VAL A 76 -17.08 -5.34 0.70
CA VAL A 76 -17.91 -5.19 -0.51
C VAL A 76 -18.52 -6.53 -0.90
N ALA A 77 -17.74 -7.60 -0.89
CA ALA A 77 -18.22 -8.93 -1.27
C ALA A 77 -19.38 -9.43 -0.39
N ARG A 78 -19.42 -9.03 0.90
CA ARG A 78 -20.51 -9.35 1.82
C ARG A 78 -21.82 -8.61 1.55
N LEU A 79 -21.81 -7.59 0.71
CA LEU A 79 -23.01 -6.87 0.30
C LEU A 79 -23.69 -7.55 -0.89
N LEU A 80 -23.02 -8.51 -1.53
CA LEU A 80 -23.42 -9.07 -2.82
C LEU A 80 -24.05 -10.45 -2.63
N GLU A 81 -25.20 -10.64 -3.26
CA GLU A 81 -25.87 -11.91 -3.41
C GLU A 81 -26.01 -12.28 -4.90
N PRO A 82 -26.01 -13.58 -5.26
CA PRO A 82 -26.30 -14.00 -6.63
C PRO A 82 -27.66 -13.45 -7.11
N GLY A 83 -27.66 -12.80 -8.27
CA GLY A 83 -28.81 -12.11 -8.84
C GLY A 83 -28.81 -10.59 -8.64
N ASP A 84 -27.95 -10.04 -7.77
CA ASP A 84 -27.86 -8.60 -7.58
C ASP A 84 -27.28 -7.89 -8.80
N GLU A 85 -27.92 -6.80 -9.21
CA GLU A 85 -27.33 -5.84 -10.15
C GLU A 85 -26.35 -4.94 -9.41
N VAL A 86 -25.11 -4.86 -9.90
CA VAL A 86 -24.02 -4.11 -9.28
C VAL A 86 -23.46 -3.10 -10.26
N ARG A 87 -23.33 -1.86 -9.79
CA ARG A 87 -22.71 -0.78 -10.56
C ARG A 87 -21.74 0.03 -9.72
N LYS A 88 -20.52 0.20 -10.24
CA LYS A 88 -19.47 1.02 -9.64
C LYS A 88 -18.51 1.51 -10.72
N ASP A 89 -18.30 2.81 -10.74
CA ASP A 89 -17.26 3.42 -11.56
C ASP A 89 -15.86 3.21 -10.96
N ARG A 90 -14.86 3.24 -11.84
CA ARG A 90 -13.46 3.19 -11.45
C ARG A 90 -13.13 4.36 -10.52
N TRP A 91 -12.48 4.10 -9.39
CA TRP A 91 -12.15 5.09 -8.35
C TRP A 91 -13.35 5.71 -7.63
N SER A 92 -14.58 5.29 -7.92
CA SER A 92 -15.73 5.74 -7.14
C SER A 92 -15.62 5.26 -5.69
N GLY A 93 -15.90 6.16 -4.76
CA GLY A 93 -16.05 5.87 -3.33
C GLY A 93 -17.38 5.22 -2.98
N THR A 94 -18.19 4.85 -3.97
CA THR A 94 -19.50 4.21 -3.77
C THR A 94 -19.70 3.06 -4.75
N VAL A 95 -20.54 2.10 -4.34
CA VAL A 95 -21.06 1.00 -5.17
C VAL A 95 -22.58 0.97 -5.03
N GLN A 96 -23.28 0.75 -6.13
CA GLN A 96 -24.70 0.45 -6.13
C GLN A 96 -24.89 -1.06 -6.21
N VAL A 97 -25.73 -1.61 -5.34
CA VAL A 97 -26.09 -3.03 -5.27
C VAL A 97 -27.60 -3.12 -5.14
N ALA A 98 -28.28 -3.76 -6.08
CA ALA A 98 -29.74 -3.88 -6.12
C ALA A 98 -30.45 -2.52 -5.91
N GLY A 99 -29.91 -1.46 -6.51
CA GLY A 99 -30.44 -0.09 -6.40
C GLY A 99 -30.06 0.67 -5.10
N THR A 100 -29.40 0.03 -4.14
CA THR A 100 -28.94 0.68 -2.90
C THR A 100 -27.48 1.11 -3.01
N THR A 101 -27.17 2.34 -2.59
CA THR A 101 -25.80 2.87 -2.62
C THR A 101 -25.07 2.57 -1.31
N HIS A 102 -23.85 2.07 -1.41
CA HIS A 102 -22.97 1.77 -0.28
C HIS A 102 -21.61 2.44 -0.45
N ASP A 103 -21.04 2.91 0.65
CA ASP A 103 -19.69 3.49 0.66
C ASP A 103 -18.61 2.41 0.51
N VAL A 104 -17.73 2.62 -0.45
CA VAL A 104 -16.53 1.83 -0.70
C VAL A 104 -15.31 2.69 -0.44
N GLY A 105 -14.48 2.26 0.49
CA GLY A 105 -13.21 2.91 0.78
C GLY A 105 -12.03 2.03 0.44
N LEU A 106 -10.85 2.57 0.69
CA LEU A 106 -9.63 1.77 0.72
C LEU A 106 -9.74 0.63 1.74
N SER A 107 -9.14 -0.51 1.40
CA SER A 107 -9.00 -1.63 2.31
C SER A 107 -8.28 -1.20 3.60
N ARG A 108 -8.46 -1.97 4.68
CA ARG A 108 -7.77 -1.68 5.95
C ARG A 108 -6.26 -1.64 5.75
N ASP A 109 -5.72 -2.58 4.98
CA ASP A 109 -4.28 -2.68 4.74
C ASP A 109 -3.75 -1.52 3.92
N ALA A 110 -4.49 -1.11 2.87
CA ALA A 110 -4.15 0.08 2.11
C ALA A 110 -4.13 1.34 3.00
N ARG A 111 -5.13 1.51 3.87
CA ARG A 111 -5.17 2.65 4.81
C ARG A 111 -4.02 2.63 5.80
N VAL A 112 -3.72 1.47 6.39
CA VAL A 112 -2.62 1.33 7.36
C VAL A 112 -1.28 1.60 6.67
N PHE A 113 -1.03 0.99 5.50
CA PHE A 113 0.23 1.16 4.79
C PHE A 113 0.41 2.60 4.30
N LEU A 114 -0.63 3.23 3.74
CA LEU A 114 -0.59 4.65 3.36
C LEU A 114 -0.34 5.55 4.58
N GLY A 115 -0.92 5.25 5.74
CA GLY A 115 -0.66 5.99 6.98
C GLY A 115 0.77 5.84 7.49
N LEU A 116 1.39 4.67 7.31
CA LEU A 116 2.78 4.39 7.70
C LEU A 116 3.81 4.90 6.68
N SER A 117 3.43 5.04 5.41
CA SER A 117 4.32 5.41 4.31
C SER A 117 5.13 6.69 4.57
N PRO A 118 4.55 7.80 5.10
CA PRO A 118 5.31 8.99 5.45
C PRO A 118 6.43 8.72 6.46
N LEU A 119 6.18 7.86 7.46
CA LEU A 119 7.19 7.52 8.46
C LEU A 119 8.34 6.72 7.85
N LEU A 120 8.05 5.80 6.92
CA LEU A 120 9.07 5.04 6.19
C LEU A 120 9.94 5.94 5.29
N VAL A 121 9.31 6.93 4.64
CA VAL A 121 10.03 7.94 3.85
C VAL A 121 10.93 8.78 4.75
N LEU A 122 10.41 9.28 5.88
CA LEU A 122 11.18 10.06 6.85
C LEU A 122 12.34 9.25 7.45
N ALA A 123 12.13 7.98 7.78
CA ALA A 123 13.19 7.10 8.27
C ALA A 123 14.31 6.94 7.23
N THR A 124 13.94 6.70 5.97
CA THR A 124 14.91 6.59 4.87
C THR A 124 15.71 7.87 4.68
N ALA A 125 15.03 9.03 4.68
CA ALA A 125 15.68 10.33 4.58
C ALA A 125 16.60 10.60 5.78
N GLY A 126 16.14 10.28 7.00
CA GLY A 126 16.90 10.45 8.24
C GLY A 126 18.18 9.60 8.26
N LEU A 127 18.11 8.35 7.79
CA LEU A 127 19.29 7.50 7.61
C LEU A 127 20.25 8.08 6.57
N GLY A 128 19.74 8.61 5.46
CA GLY A 128 20.54 9.31 4.47
C GLY A 128 21.28 10.52 5.06
N VAL A 129 20.59 11.34 5.85
CA VAL A 129 21.20 12.48 6.56
C VAL A 129 22.28 11.99 7.54
N LEU A 130 22.00 10.96 8.35
CA LEU A 130 22.96 10.42 9.30
C LEU A 130 24.22 9.88 8.61
N ALA A 131 24.07 9.19 7.47
CA ALA A 131 25.18 8.66 6.69
C ALA A 131 26.12 9.74 6.14
N THR A 132 25.62 10.97 5.96
CA THR A 132 26.44 12.12 5.54
C THR A 132 27.09 12.88 6.70
N ARG A 133 26.64 12.67 7.94
CA ARG A 133 27.25 13.30 9.12
C ARG A 133 28.53 12.56 9.50
N ARG A 134 29.68 13.24 9.46
CA ARG A 134 30.93 12.68 10.00
C ARG A 134 30.85 12.57 11.52
N PRO A 135 31.29 11.47 12.14
CA PRO A 135 31.54 11.47 13.58
C PRO A 135 32.58 12.55 13.89
N ARG A 136 32.26 13.49 14.79
CA ARG A 136 33.25 14.43 15.34
C ARG A 136 34.32 13.58 16.00
N ARG A 137 35.54 13.60 15.44
CA ARG A 137 36.69 12.96 16.08
C ARG A 137 36.86 13.63 17.44
N PRO A 138 36.83 12.91 18.57
CA PRO A 138 37.11 13.53 19.87
C PRO A 138 38.47 14.20 19.78
N ALA A 139 38.55 15.44 20.27
CA ALA A 139 39.79 16.20 20.29
C ALA A 139 40.84 15.32 20.98
N ARG A 140 41.95 15.09 20.28
CA ARG A 140 43.08 14.34 20.83
C ARG A 140 43.53 15.13 22.07
N ALA A 141 43.41 14.54 23.26
CA ALA A 141 43.96 15.15 24.45
C ALA A 141 45.47 15.34 24.20
N ASP A 142 45.93 16.59 24.28
CA ASP A 142 47.35 16.88 24.15
C ASP A 142 48.11 16.13 25.24
N PRO A 143 49.23 15.48 24.92
CA PRO A 143 50.06 14.85 25.93
C PRO A 143 50.57 15.93 26.88
N VAL A 144 50.24 15.79 28.16
CA VAL A 144 50.85 16.57 29.24
C VAL A 144 52.34 16.22 29.25
N THR A 145 53.17 17.05 28.63
CA THR A 145 54.62 16.99 28.80
C THR A 145 54.94 17.47 30.21
N GLY A 146 55.29 16.51 31.08
CA GLY A 146 55.96 16.72 32.35
C GLY A 146 57.43 16.38 32.24
#